data_AF-A0A7W6WGG8-F1
#
_entry.id   AF-A0A7W6WGG8-F1
#
_cell.length_a   1.000
_cell.length_b   1.000
_cell.length_c   1.000
_cell.angle_alpha   90.00
_cell.angle_beta   90.00
_cell.angle_gamma   90.00
#
_symmetry.space_group_name_H-M   'P 1'
#
loop_
_entity.id
_entity.type
_entity.pdbx_description
1 polymer ?
#
loop_
_entity_poly.entity_id
_entity_poly.type
_entity_poly.pdbx_seq_one_letter_code
_entity_poly.pdbx_strand_id
1 'polypeptide(L)'
;MNNKVDWEAARRQPFAEVETPDDWPKSVRPLSWQGLSLFGVDEKRGLFWDGKRIKTEIKLGWAATLLGSLIALFTFLAAVATVSMAVTDILRYLDGS
;
A
#
# COMPACT_ATOMS: atom_id res chain seq x y z
N MET A 1 -6.78 40.98 13.65
CA MET A 1 -5.45 40.34 13.50
C MET A 1 -5.34 39.83 12.08
N ASN A 2 -4.38 40.32 11.29
CA ASN A 2 -4.15 39.83 9.93
C ASN A 2 -3.31 38.55 10.04
N ASN A 3 -3.97 37.41 10.28
CA ASN A 3 -3.32 36.13 10.57
C ASN A 3 -2.87 35.46 9.27
N LYS A 4 -1.99 36.13 8.51
CA LYS A 4 -1.41 35.56 7.29
C LYS A 4 -0.33 34.57 7.69
N VAL A 5 -0.56 33.30 7.38
CA VAL A 5 0.47 32.26 7.49
C VAL A 5 1.65 32.66 6.60
N ASP A 6 2.85 32.69 7.17
CA ASP A 6 4.08 32.81 6.40
C ASP A 6 4.40 31.46 5.76
N TRP A 7 3.94 31.31 4.51
CA TRP A 7 4.12 30.10 3.72
C TRP A 7 5.59 29.80 3.40
N GLU A 8 6.45 30.83 3.35
CA GLU A 8 7.86 30.63 3.04
C GLU A 8 8.60 30.10 4.26
N ALA A 9 8.31 30.65 5.45
CA ALA A 9 8.84 30.13 6.70
C ALA A 9 8.44 28.66 6.93
N ALA A 10 7.18 28.30 6.66
CA ALA A 10 6.70 26.91 6.76
C ALA A 10 7.47 25.95 5.83
N ARG A 11 7.83 26.40 4.61
CA ARG A 11 8.61 25.59 3.66
C ARG A 11 10.10 25.52 3.99
N ARG A 12 10.66 26.52 4.66
CA ARG A 12 12.07 26.55 5.07
C ARG A 12 12.36 25.58 6.22
N GLN A 13 11.44 25.43 7.17
CA GLN A 13 11.57 24.52 8.32
C GLN A 13 10.32 23.64 8.48
N PRO A 14 10.07 22.68 7.57
CA PRO A 14 8.88 21.84 7.61
C PRO A 14 8.95 20.76 8.71
N PHE A 15 10.15 20.34 9.11
CA PHE A 15 10.37 19.28 10.09
C PHE A 15 10.71 19.84 11.46
N ALA A 16 10.31 19.14 12.52
CA ALA A 16 10.74 19.43 13.88
C ALA A 16 12.15 18.87 14.12
N GLU A 17 12.97 19.61 14.85
CA GLU A 17 14.31 19.20 15.28
C GLU A 17 14.23 18.42 16.61
N VAL A 18 13.54 17.27 16.57
CA VAL A 18 13.36 16.39 17.73
C VAL A 18 13.72 14.96 17.36
N GLU A 19 14.14 14.18 18.35
CA GLU A 19 14.36 12.75 18.17
C GLU A 19 13.07 12.05 17.75
N THR A 20 13.22 11.12 16.81
CA THR A 20 12.10 10.38 16.24
C THR A 20 11.96 9.05 17.00
N PRO A 21 10.74 8.57 17.28
CA PRO A 21 10.56 7.27 17.91
C PRO A 21 11.26 6.13 17.15
N ASP A 22 11.83 5.17 17.88
CA ASP A 22 12.61 4.06 17.29
C ASP A 22 11.77 3.13 16.40
N ASP A 23 10.46 3.07 16.62
CA ASP A 23 9.51 2.27 15.84
C ASP A 23 9.17 2.92 14.49
N TRP A 24 9.49 4.20 14.30
CA TRP A 24 9.26 4.88 13.03
C TRP A 24 10.31 4.45 11.99
N PRO A 25 9.95 4.40 10.70
CA PRO A 25 10.94 4.20 9.66
C PRO A 25 11.99 5.31 9.72
N LYS A 26 13.27 4.96 9.57
CA LYS A 26 14.42 5.88 9.70
C LYS A 26 14.35 7.15 8.83
N SER A 27 13.57 7.12 7.75
CA SER A 27 13.39 8.26 6.84
C SER A 27 12.25 9.21 7.25
N VAL A 28 11.43 8.82 8.22
CA VAL A 28 10.28 9.63 8.68
C VAL A 28 10.79 10.61 9.72
N ARG A 29 10.30 11.86 9.63
CA ARG A 29 10.57 12.91 10.62
C ARG A 29 9.27 13.60 11.01
N PRO A 30 9.12 14.01 12.28
CA PRO A 30 7.96 14.76 12.71
C PRO A 30 7.94 16.15 12.06
N LEU A 31 6.75 16.70 11.90
CA LEU A 31 6.55 18.03 11.32
C LEU A 31 6.61 19.11 12.41
N SER A 32 7.17 20.27 12.06
CA SER A 32 7.14 21.44 12.91
C SER A 32 5.74 22.06 12.96
N TRP A 33 5.47 22.94 13.94
CA TRP A 33 4.23 23.68 14.01
C TRP A 33 3.94 24.50 12.74
N GLN A 34 4.98 25.08 12.15
CA GLN A 34 4.88 25.80 10.89
C GLN A 34 4.67 24.82 9.72
N GLY A 35 5.35 23.68 9.71
CA GLY A 35 5.19 22.64 8.69
C GLY A 35 3.76 22.08 8.64
N LEU A 36 3.08 21.96 9.78
CA LEU A 36 1.67 21.52 9.83
C LEU A 36 0.73 22.42 9.01
N SER A 37 1.06 23.70 8.83
CA SER A 37 0.27 24.61 8.00
C SER A 37 0.28 24.26 6.52
N LEU A 38 1.26 23.44 6.07
CA LEU A 38 1.33 22.96 4.69
C LEU A 38 0.31 21.85 4.40
N PHE A 39 -0.36 21.30 5.42
CA PHE A 39 -1.47 20.39 5.20
C PHE A 39 -2.74 21.14 4.78
N GLY A 40 -3.40 20.59 3.76
CA GLY A 40 -4.70 21.03 3.32
C GLY A 40 -5.66 19.85 3.22
N VAL A 41 -6.96 20.13 3.34
CA VAL A 41 -8.03 19.18 3.09
C VAL A 41 -8.95 19.79 2.02
N ASP A 42 -9.33 19.00 1.02
CA ASP A 42 -10.34 19.42 0.04
C ASP A 42 -11.76 19.05 0.50
N GLU A 43 -12.78 19.55 -0.22
CA GLU A 43 -14.20 19.25 0.05
C GLU A 43 -14.52 17.75 -0.06
N LYS A 44 -13.68 16.98 -0.76
CA LYS A 44 -13.83 15.52 -0.95
C LYS A 44 -13.05 14.73 0.10
N ARG A 45 -12.58 15.37 1.18
CA ARG A 45 -11.78 14.77 2.27
C ARG A 45 -10.44 14.22 1.80
N GLY A 46 -9.91 14.71 0.68
CA GLY A 46 -8.55 14.44 0.24
C GLY A 46 -7.55 15.19 1.11
N LEU A 47 -6.49 14.51 1.53
CA LEU A 47 -5.38 15.13 2.26
C LEU A 47 -4.30 15.60 1.27
N PHE A 48 -3.84 16.83 1.44
CA PHE A 48 -2.83 17.47 0.59
C PHE A 48 -1.67 17.97 1.44
N TRP A 49 -0.48 17.94 0.86
CA TRP A 49 0.74 18.52 1.39
C TRP A 49 1.28 19.53 0.38
N ASP A 50 1.35 20.81 0.77
CA ASP A 50 1.79 21.93 -0.08
C ASP A 50 1.12 21.89 -1.47
N GLY A 51 -0.20 21.70 -1.47
CA GLY A 51 -1.03 21.61 -2.69
C GLY A 51 -0.95 20.29 -3.46
N LYS A 52 -0.10 19.35 -3.05
CA LYS A 52 0.02 18.02 -3.69
C LYS A 52 -0.77 16.97 -2.91
N ARG A 53 -1.58 16.18 -3.61
CA ARG A 53 -2.40 15.14 -2.97
C ARG A 53 -1.52 14.05 -2.37
N ILE A 54 -1.71 13.77 -1.08
CA ILE A 54 -1.05 12.66 -0.40
C ILE A 54 -1.77 11.37 -0.80
N LYS A 55 -1.02 10.39 -1.28
CA LYS A 55 -1.54 9.04 -1.56
C LYS A 55 -1.06 8.11 -0.47
N THR A 56 -2.00 7.49 0.22
CA THR A 56 -1.69 6.37 1.10
C THR A 56 -1.59 5.12 0.24
N GLU A 57 -0.40 4.53 0.13
CA GLU A 57 -0.25 3.22 -0.46
C GLU A 57 -0.44 2.16 0.63
N ILE A 58 -1.52 1.37 0.50
CA ILE A 58 -1.66 0.15 1.28
C ILE A 58 -0.72 -0.86 0.63
N LYS A 59 0.50 -0.98 1.15
CA LYS A 59 1.36 -2.10 0.79
C LYS A 59 0.76 -3.35 1.42
N LEU A 60 0.32 -4.30 0.59
CA LEU A 60 -0.04 -5.64 1.07
C LEU A 60 1.16 -6.17 1.85
N GLY A 61 0.97 -6.42 3.14
CA GLY A 61 2.01 -6.98 3.98
C GLY A 61 2.43 -8.37 3.47
N TRP A 62 3.60 -8.82 3.89
CA TRP A 62 4.19 -10.11 3.52
C TRP A 62 3.21 -11.29 3.69
N ALA A 63 2.34 -11.25 4.71
CA ALA A 63 1.35 -12.28 4.96
C ALA A 63 0.28 -12.37 3.84
N ALA A 64 -0.18 -11.23 3.32
CA ALA A 64 -1.14 -11.20 2.22
C ALA A 64 -0.52 -11.70 0.90
N THR A 65 0.75 -11.38 0.66
CA THR A 65 1.51 -11.91 -0.48
C THR A 65 1.69 -13.43 -0.40
N LEU A 66 2.01 -13.97 0.78
CA LEU A 66 2.12 -15.42 0.99
C LEU A 66 0.78 -16.12 0.76
N LEU A 67 -0.31 -15.59 1.31
CA LEU A 67 -1.65 -16.16 1.12
C LEU A 67 -2.05 -16.16 -0.35
N GLY A 68 -1.83 -15.04 -1.06
CA GLY A 68 -2.09 -14.95 -2.50
C GLY A 68 -1.29 -15.98 -3.30
N SER A 69 -0.02 -16.18 -2.94
CA SER A 69 0.86 -17.15 -3.59
C SER A 69 0.41 -18.59 -3.34
N LEU A 70 -0.05 -18.89 -2.12
CA LEU A 70 -0.54 -20.22 -1.76
C LEU A 70 -1.86 -20.55 -2.48
N ILE A 71 -2.77 -19.57 -2.54
CA ILE A 71 -4.04 -19.72 -3.30
C ILE A 71 -3.72 -19.99 -4.77
N ALA A 72 -2.83 -19.19 -5.38
CA ALA A 72 -2.45 -19.37 -6.78
C ALA A 72 -1.86 -20.77 -7.04
N LEU A 73 -1.01 -21.25 -6.13
CA LEU A 73 -0.43 -22.60 -6.22
C LEU A 73 -1.52 -23.68 -6.16
N PHE A 74 -2.45 -23.60 -5.20
CA PHE A 74 -3.53 -24.60 -5.10
C PHE A 74 -4.48 -24.57 -6.29
N THR A 75 -4.82 -23.39 -6.80
CA THR A 75 -5.63 -23.27 -8.02
C THR A 75 -4.93 -23.91 -9.21
N PHE A 76 -3.61 -23.71 -9.33
CA PHE A 76 -2.82 -24.35 -10.38
C PHE A 76 -2.83 -25.88 -10.24
N LEU A 77 -2.56 -26.41 -9.05
CA LEU A 77 -2.56 -27.86 -8.80
C LEU A 77 -3.94 -28.48 -9.07
N ALA A 78 -5.02 -27.82 -8.67
CA ALA A 78 -6.39 -28.28 -8.93
C ALA A 78 -6.69 -28.33 -10.44
N ALA A 79 -6.23 -27.34 -11.21
CA ALA A 79 -6.38 -27.34 -12.66
C ALA A 79 -5.62 -28.52 -13.30
N VAL A 80 -4.38 -28.76 -12.88
CA VAL A 80 -3.59 -29.92 -13.35
C VAL A 80 -4.27 -31.23 -13.03
N ALA A 81 -4.71 -31.42 -11.78
CA ALA A 81 -5.40 -32.65 -11.36
C ALA A 81 -6.67 -32.90 -12.18
N THR A 82 -7.47 -31.85 -12.43
CA THR A 82 -8.68 -31.93 -13.25
C THR A 82 -8.37 -32.38 -14.67
N VAL A 83 -7.33 -31.82 -15.29
CA VAL A 83 -6.91 -32.21 -16.65
C VAL A 83 -6.39 -33.63 -16.67
N SER A 84 -5.57 -34.03 -15.69
CA SER A 84 -5.06 -35.40 -15.59
C SER A 84 -6.19 -36.42 -15.47
N MET A 85 -7.17 -36.16 -14.60
CA MET A 85 -8.36 -37.02 -14.46
C MET A 85 -9.13 -37.15 -15.78
N ALA A 86 -9.37 -36.03 -16.46
CA ALA A 86 -10.08 -36.04 -17.74
C ALA A 86 -9.34 -36.86 -18.82
N VAL A 87 -8.01 -36.74 -18.89
CA VAL A 87 -7.20 -37.53 -19.83
C VAL A 87 -7.24 -39.02 -19.47
N THR A 88 -7.09 -39.37 -18.20
CA THR A 88 -7.13 -40.78 -17.77
C THR A 88 -8.48 -41.42 -18.03
N ASP A 89 -9.58 -40.69 -17.85
CA ASP A 89 -10.92 -41.19 -18.14
C ASP A 89 -11.13 -41.45 -19.64
N ILE A 90 -10.62 -40.58 -20.50
CA ILE A 90 -10.66 -40.76 -21.96
C ILE A 90 -9.86 -42.00 -22.38
N LEU A 91 -8.64 -42.16 -21.87
CA LEU A 91 -7.81 -43.32 -22.21
C LEU A 91 -8.47 -44.63 -21.74
N ARG A 92 -9.03 -44.65 -20.52
CA ARG A 92 -9.75 -45.82 -20.01
C ARG A 92 -10.98 -46.17 -20.84
N TYR A 93 -11.69 -45.16 -21.34
CA TYR A 93 -12.84 -45.37 -22.21
C TYR A 93 -12.44 -46.03 -23.55
N LEU A 94 -11.29 -45.63 -24.11
CA LEU A 94 -10.79 -46.16 -25.39
C LEU A 94 -10.17 -47.56 -25.27
N ASP A 95 -9.49 -47.88 -24.15
CA ASP A 95 -8.93 -49.23 -23.90
C ASP A 95 -9.99 -50.25 -23.46
N GLY A 96 -11.17 -49.80 -23.04
CA GLY A 96 -12.26 -50.63 -22.52
C GLY A 96 -13.34 -51.06 -23.51
N SER A 97 -13.17 -50.79 -24.82
CA SER A 97 -14.03 -51.25 -25.92
C SER A 97 -13.31 -52.23 -26.83
#